data_AF-A0A0D2XF79-F1
#
_entry.id   AF-A0A0D2XF79-F1
#
_cell.length_a   1.000
_cell.length_b   1.000
_cell.length_c   1.000
_cell.angle_alpha   90.00
_cell.angle_beta   90.00
_cell.angle_gamma   90.00
#
_symmetry.space_group_name_H-M   'P 1'
#
loop_
_entity.id
_entity.type
_entity.pdbx_description
1 polymer ?
#
loop_
_entity_poly.entity_id
_entity_poly.type
_entity_poly.pdbx_seq_one_letter_code
_entity_poly.pdbx_strand_id
1 'polypeptide(L)'
;MAGQEIHSDYKALKKATEMAKRSDTIFTTCIGAGIRLNCSEFFDIVTVDEASQQTEPSSLVPLVNGCSQAILVGDHVQLRPTVNQTALALDFDISLFERLYTKVKHSKGNGGLRALVLDTQYPRVTKQRRGPGTIDYERAIFINCDAKEMPGQKSKENRVEVLKRMLSSISYRIEVSSIDGFQGREADVIVFVTVRYNEHREIGFLKDMRRMNVALTQARSALLVVGSRVTLTEGTADEESASMWRRLLGSLTEVKLEVPVKGSVKKG
;
A
#
# COMPACT_ATOMS: atom_id res chain seq x y z
N MET A 1 -16.13 14.13 7.81
CA MET A 1 -17.51 13.65 8.03
C MET A 1 -17.64 12.63 9.17
N ALA A 2 -16.56 12.17 9.82
CA ALA A 2 -16.67 11.32 11.01
C ALA A 2 -16.58 12.18 12.28
N GLY A 3 -17.68 12.33 13.01
CA GLY A 3 -17.69 12.97 14.34
C GLY A 3 -18.98 13.71 14.69
N GLN A 4 -19.69 14.29 13.73
CA GLN A 4 -20.92 15.04 13.98
C GLN A 4 -22.19 14.15 14.07
N GLU A 5 -22.15 12.90 13.62
CA GLU A 5 -23.35 12.04 13.54
C GLU A 5 -23.60 11.12 14.75
N ILE A 6 -22.63 10.96 15.66
CA ILE A 6 -22.79 10.04 16.81
C ILE A 6 -23.49 10.74 17.99
N HIS A 7 -23.40 12.07 18.07
CA HIS A 7 -24.03 12.84 19.15
C HIS A 7 -25.51 13.15 18.90
N SER A 8 -26.02 12.97 17.68
CA SER A 8 -27.42 13.21 17.33
C SER A 8 -28.33 12.01 17.61
N ASP A 9 -27.81 10.79 17.65
CA ASP A 9 -28.58 9.56 17.89
C ASP A 9 -28.19 8.87 19.20
N TYR A 10 -28.78 9.37 20.30
CA TYR A 10 -28.60 8.81 21.64
C TYR A 10 -29.01 7.32 21.74
N LYS A 11 -29.97 6.86 20.93
CA LYS A 11 -30.41 5.45 20.95
C LYS A 11 -29.36 4.54 20.32
N ALA A 12 -28.78 4.94 19.20
CA ALA A 12 -27.68 4.21 18.56
C ALA A 12 -26.46 4.14 19.49
N LEU A 13 -26.12 5.25 20.16
CA LEU A 13 -25.03 5.30 21.13
C LEU A 13 -25.24 4.31 22.28
N LYS A 14 -26.44 4.32 22.89
CA LYS A 14 -26.78 3.41 23.98
C LYS A 14 -26.66 1.94 23.56
N LYS A 15 -27.17 1.60 22.37
CA LYS A 15 -27.08 0.25 21.82
C LYS A 15 -25.62 -0.17 21.59
N ALA A 16 -24.79 0.73 21.04
CA ALA A 16 -23.36 0.47 20.83
C ALA A 16 -22.62 0.24 22.15
N THR A 17 -22.91 1.03 23.20
CA THR A 17 -22.33 0.82 24.55
C THR A 17 -22.73 -0.53 25.13
N GLU A 18 -24.00 -0.93 25.01
CA GLU A 18 -24.47 -2.23 25.50
C GLU A 18 -23.84 -3.40 24.75
N MET A 19 -23.62 -3.26 23.43
CA MET A 19 -22.92 -4.26 22.63
C MET A 19 -21.44 -4.35 23.03
N ALA A 20 -20.76 -3.23 23.23
CA ALA A 20 -19.37 -3.19 23.66
C ALA A 20 -19.17 -3.93 25.00
N LYS A 21 -20.05 -3.68 25.98
CA LYS A 21 -20.01 -4.35 27.29
C LYS A 21 -20.23 -5.86 27.27
N ARG A 22 -20.86 -6.38 26.21
CA ARG A 22 -21.14 -7.82 26.04
C ARG A 22 -20.14 -8.50 25.12
N SER A 23 -19.22 -7.75 24.53
CA SER A 23 -18.29 -8.28 23.54
C SER A 23 -16.94 -8.56 24.18
N ASP A 24 -16.39 -9.75 23.95
CA ASP A 24 -15.04 -10.11 24.39
C ASP A 24 -13.95 -9.43 23.53
N THR A 25 -14.30 -8.95 22.34
CA THR A 25 -13.39 -8.31 21.40
C THR A 25 -14.10 -7.21 20.63
N ILE A 26 -13.42 -6.06 20.50
CA ILE A 26 -13.96 -4.88 19.82
C ILE A 26 -12.98 -4.46 18.73
N PHE A 27 -13.50 -4.35 17.50
CA PHE A 27 -12.76 -3.82 16.37
C PHE A 27 -13.13 -2.35 16.16
N THR A 28 -12.13 -1.48 16.08
CA THR A 28 -12.30 -0.06 15.80
C THR A 28 -11.06 0.49 15.11
N THR A 29 -11.18 1.68 14.51
CA THR A 29 -10.00 2.41 14.00
C THR A 29 -9.24 3.03 15.16
N CYS A 30 -7.93 3.27 15.00
CA CYS A 30 -7.12 3.88 16.07
C CYS A 30 -7.71 5.20 16.59
N ILE A 31 -8.15 6.08 15.69
CA ILE A 31 -8.83 7.33 16.07
C ILE A 31 -10.22 7.06 16.67
N GLY A 32 -10.96 6.09 16.12
CA GLY A 32 -12.25 5.68 16.65
C GLY A 32 -12.19 5.14 18.08
N ALA A 33 -11.06 4.58 18.51
CA ALA A 33 -10.84 4.14 19.88
C ALA A 33 -10.88 5.28 20.91
N GLY A 34 -10.69 6.54 20.48
CA GLY A 34 -10.82 7.73 21.31
C GLY A 34 -12.27 8.20 21.50
N ILE A 35 -13.24 7.62 20.78
CA ILE A 35 -14.66 7.96 20.95
C ILE A 35 -15.15 7.39 22.29
N ARG A 36 -15.82 8.23 23.09
CA ARG A 36 -16.29 8.00 24.48
C ARG A 36 -17.12 6.73 24.73
N LEU A 37 -17.48 5.96 23.70
CA LEU A 37 -18.03 4.62 23.85
C LEU A 37 -17.07 3.68 24.59
N ASN A 38 -15.75 3.89 24.44
CA ASN A 38 -14.71 3.02 24.98
C ASN A 38 -14.01 3.59 26.23
N CYS A 39 -14.20 4.87 26.57
CA CYS A 39 -13.43 5.52 27.65
C CYS A 39 -13.84 5.07 29.07
N SER A 40 -14.91 4.29 29.23
CA SER A 40 -15.30 3.71 30.52
C SER A 40 -14.83 2.27 30.73
N GLU A 41 -14.31 1.63 29.67
CA GLU A 41 -13.85 0.24 29.71
C GLU A 41 -12.33 0.22 29.50
N PHE A 42 -11.63 -0.53 30.33
CA PHE A 42 -10.19 -0.73 30.17
C PHE A 42 -9.95 -1.94 29.27
N PHE A 43 -9.04 -1.80 28.32
CA PHE A 43 -8.62 -2.90 27.46
C PHE A 43 -7.23 -3.36 27.87
N ASP A 44 -7.13 -4.49 28.56
CA ASP A 44 -5.84 -5.05 28.98
C ASP A 44 -4.94 -5.34 27.78
N ILE A 45 -5.51 -5.91 26.72
CA ILE A 45 -4.80 -6.31 25.51
C ILE A 45 -5.27 -5.45 24.34
N VAL A 46 -4.34 -4.73 23.72
CA VAL A 46 -4.60 -3.94 22.51
C VAL A 46 -3.76 -4.47 21.36
N THR A 47 -4.43 -4.86 20.28
CA THR A 47 -3.77 -5.21 19.02
C THR A 47 -3.97 -4.08 18.01
N VAL A 48 -2.88 -3.59 17.43
CA VAL A 48 -2.91 -2.61 16.35
C VAL A 48 -2.39 -3.30 15.09
N ASP A 49 -3.29 -3.53 14.14
CA ASP A 49 -2.93 -4.02 12.81
C ASP A 49 -2.53 -2.87 11.88
N GLU A 50 -1.71 -3.16 10.87
CA GLU A 50 -1.13 -2.17 9.96
C GLU A 50 -0.43 -1.00 10.70
N ALA A 51 0.20 -1.29 11.84
CA ALA A 51 0.78 -0.32 12.75
C ALA A 51 1.93 0.50 12.10
N SER A 52 2.56 -0.02 11.04
CA SER A 52 3.58 0.70 10.27
C SER A 52 2.98 1.84 9.41
N GLN A 53 1.69 1.76 9.08
CA GLN A 53 0.95 2.78 8.32
C GLN A 53 0.27 3.83 9.20
N GLN A 54 0.30 3.67 10.52
CA GLN A 54 -0.30 4.62 11.46
C GLN A 54 0.73 5.61 11.98
N THR A 55 0.37 6.91 12.01
CA THR A 55 1.22 7.89 12.69
C THR A 55 1.33 7.54 14.17
N GLU A 56 2.47 7.83 14.79
CA GLU A 56 2.68 7.54 16.21
C GLU A 56 1.53 8.06 17.11
N PRO A 57 1.03 9.30 16.96
CA PRO A 57 -0.10 9.79 17.74
C PRO A 57 -1.37 8.96 17.54
N SER A 58 -1.63 8.48 16.32
CA SER A 58 -2.83 7.66 16.04
C SER A 58 -2.74 6.33 16.76
N SER A 59 -1.61 5.64 16.67
CA SER A 59 -1.40 4.35 17.35
C SER A 59 -1.43 4.46 18.87
N LEU A 60 -1.14 5.63 19.44
CA LEU A 60 -1.21 5.86 20.88
C LEU A 60 -2.64 5.97 21.41
N VAL A 61 -3.61 6.42 20.60
CA VAL A 61 -5.01 6.58 21.03
C VAL A 61 -5.60 5.33 21.69
N PRO A 62 -5.52 4.12 21.10
CA PRO A 62 -6.02 2.91 21.77
C PRO A 62 -5.12 2.46 22.94
N LEU A 63 -3.83 2.79 22.93
CA LEU A 63 -2.87 2.33 23.94
C LEU A 63 -3.01 3.06 25.28
N VAL A 64 -3.52 4.29 25.29
CA VAL A 64 -3.70 5.08 26.52
C VAL A 64 -4.95 4.70 27.32
N ASN A 65 -5.79 3.78 26.81
CA ASN A 65 -7.03 3.33 27.46
C ASN A 65 -6.80 2.17 28.46
N GLY A 66 -5.74 2.26 29.27
CA GLY A 66 -5.38 1.25 30.28
C GLY A 66 -4.79 -0.05 29.74
N CYS A 67 -4.17 -0.01 28.57
CA CYS A 67 -3.46 -1.14 27.98
C CYS A 67 -2.33 -1.64 28.89
N SER A 68 -2.37 -2.91 29.27
CA SER A 68 -1.29 -3.59 29.99
C SER A 68 -0.38 -4.39 29.03
N GLN A 69 -0.90 -4.84 27.90
CA GLN A 69 -0.16 -5.54 26.86
C GLN A 69 -0.56 -5.06 25.46
N ALA A 70 0.43 -4.54 24.71
CA ALA A 70 0.24 -4.10 23.34
C ALA A 70 0.88 -5.07 22.34
N ILE A 71 0.14 -5.40 21.27
CA ILE A 71 0.65 -6.16 20.12
C ILE A 71 0.56 -5.25 18.90
N LEU A 72 1.70 -4.89 18.32
CA LEU A 72 1.75 -4.08 17.11
C LEU A 72 2.13 -4.99 15.94
N VAL A 73 1.25 -5.09 14.95
CA VAL A 73 1.46 -5.87 13.73
C VAL A 73 1.63 -4.90 12.58
N GLY A 74 2.65 -5.09 11.75
CA GLY A 74 2.91 -4.25 10.60
C GLY A 74 4.22 -4.59 9.92
N ASP A 75 4.48 -3.91 8.81
CA ASP A 75 5.69 -4.09 8.03
C ASP A 75 6.41 -2.75 7.83
N HIS A 76 7.57 -2.61 8.49
CA HIS A 76 8.44 -1.44 8.39
C HIS A 76 9.16 -1.32 7.04
N VAL A 77 9.12 -2.32 6.14
CA VAL A 77 9.66 -2.20 4.77
C VAL A 77 8.57 -1.90 3.73
N GLN A 78 7.31 -1.80 4.16
CA GLN A 78 6.18 -1.32 3.36
C GLN A 78 5.89 0.16 3.67
N LEU A 79 4.76 0.65 3.16
CA LEU A 79 4.33 2.04 3.22
C LEU A 79 4.26 2.60 4.66
N ARG A 80 4.74 3.83 4.80
CA ARG A 80 4.59 4.67 6.00
C ARG A 80 3.25 5.43 5.97
N PRO A 81 2.82 6.05 7.09
CA PRO A 81 1.66 6.92 7.12
C PRO A 81 1.84 8.08 6.14
N THR A 82 0.76 8.43 5.44
CA THR A 82 0.78 9.59 4.54
C THR A 82 0.65 10.88 5.36
N VAL A 83 1.69 11.71 5.33
CA VAL A 83 1.74 13.01 6.00
C VAL A 83 2.03 14.15 5.01
N ASN A 84 1.78 15.39 5.40
CA ASN A 84 2.15 16.55 4.59
C ASN A 84 3.67 16.79 4.62
N GLN A 85 4.19 17.63 3.72
CA GLN A 85 5.65 17.86 3.60
C GLN A 85 6.26 18.46 4.87
N THR A 86 5.53 19.32 5.58
CA THR A 86 5.99 19.93 6.84
C THR A 86 6.16 18.88 7.94
N ALA A 87 5.20 17.98 8.08
CA ALA A 87 5.25 16.88 9.03
C ALA A 87 6.33 15.85 8.65
N LEU A 88 6.49 15.58 7.34
CA LEU A 88 7.56 14.73 6.82
C LEU A 88 8.95 15.26 7.20
N ALA A 89 9.15 16.58 7.12
CA ALA A 89 10.42 17.21 7.52
C ALA A 89 10.72 17.11 9.03
N LEU A 90 9.71 16.74 9.82
CA LEU A 90 9.79 16.51 11.27
C LEU A 90 9.69 15.02 11.62
N ASP A 91 9.85 14.12 10.64
CA ASP A 91 9.79 12.66 10.79
C ASP A 91 8.46 12.11 11.36
N PHE A 92 7.34 12.83 11.15
CA PHE A 92 6.02 12.37 11.61
C PHE A 92 5.48 11.15 10.84
N ASP A 93 6.14 10.77 9.74
CA ASP A 93 5.88 9.53 9.01
C ASP A 93 6.53 8.31 9.68
N ILE A 94 7.44 8.49 10.65
CA ILE A 94 7.95 7.38 11.43
C ILE A 94 6.87 6.90 12.39
N SER A 95 6.36 5.69 12.16
CA SER A 95 5.34 5.08 13.00
C SER A 95 5.90 4.64 14.36
N LEU A 96 5.01 4.50 15.34
CA LEU A 96 5.34 3.90 16.63
C LEU A 96 5.97 2.51 16.45
N PHE A 97 5.42 1.71 15.53
CA PHE A 97 5.94 0.39 15.19
C PHE A 97 7.40 0.46 14.73
N GLU A 98 7.69 1.31 13.74
CA GLU A 98 9.02 1.42 13.15
C GLU A 98 10.06 1.92 14.18
N ARG A 99 9.69 2.90 15.00
CA ARG A 99 10.54 3.43 16.07
C ARG A 99 10.87 2.35 17.11
N LEU A 100 9.88 1.57 17.54
CA LEU A 100 10.08 0.50 18.52
C LEU A 100 10.86 -0.68 17.93
N TYR A 101 10.54 -1.10 16.71
CA TYR A 101 11.23 -2.18 16.01
C TYR A 101 12.74 -1.88 15.85
N THR A 102 13.08 -0.65 15.45
CA THR A 102 14.47 -0.20 15.31
C THR A 102 15.18 -0.20 16.67
N LYS A 103 14.53 0.27 17.74
CA LYS A 103 15.08 0.21 19.11
C LYS A 103 15.38 -1.23 19.56
N VAL A 104 14.51 -2.19 19.26
CA VAL A 104 14.71 -3.61 19.60
C VAL A 104 15.91 -4.19 18.85
N LYS A 105 16.10 -3.86 17.56
CA LYS A 105 17.27 -4.31 16.80
C LYS A 105 18.60 -3.82 17.38
N HIS A 106 18.64 -2.60 17.91
CA HIS A 106 19.86 -2.01 18.48
C HIS A 106 20.09 -2.36 19.95
N SER A 107 19.07 -2.78 20.69
CA SER A 107 19.17 -3.10 22.11
C SER A 107 19.28 -4.62 22.31
N LYS A 108 20.39 -5.09 22.90
CA LYS A 108 20.51 -6.50 23.34
C LYS A 108 19.56 -6.77 24.53
N GLY A 109 18.29 -7.01 24.23
CA GLY A 109 17.38 -7.85 25.02
C GLY A 109 16.93 -7.40 26.41
N ASN A 110 17.08 -6.13 26.81
CA ASN A 110 16.83 -5.74 28.22
C ASN A 110 15.61 -4.83 28.48
N GLY A 111 14.52 -5.01 27.73
CA GLY A 111 13.25 -4.34 28.00
C GLY A 111 12.08 -5.22 27.58
N GLY A 112 10.90 -5.02 28.17
CA GLY A 112 9.67 -5.78 27.87
C GLY A 112 9.18 -5.73 26.41
N LEU A 113 9.97 -5.19 25.48
CA LEU A 113 9.71 -5.20 24.04
C LEU A 113 10.35 -6.41 23.37
N ARG A 114 9.55 -7.12 22.59
CA ARG A 114 9.98 -8.23 21.74
C ARG A 114 9.56 -7.94 20.31
N ALA A 115 10.44 -8.24 19.35
CA ALA A 115 10.13 -8.17 17.94
C ALA A 115 10.23 -9.59 17.36
N LEU A 116 9.17 -10.02 16.69
CA LEU A 116 9.10 -11.28 15.95
C LEU A 116 8.88 -10.95 14.49
N VAL A 117 9.63 -11.60 13.60
CA VAL A 117 9.43 -11.51 12.15
C VAL A 117 8.80 -12.82 11.70
N LEU A 118 7.69 -12.74 10.98
CA LEU A 118 7.11 -13.88 10.28
C LEU A 118 7.85 -14.02 8.95
N ASP A 119 8.56 -15.13 8.76
CA ASP A 119 9.45 -15.38 7.60
C ASP A 119 8.78 -16.25 6.52
N THR A 120 7.77 -17.01 6.90
CA THR A 120 7.07 -17.92 6.02
C THR A 120 5.88 -17.20 5.37
N GLN A 121 6.06 -16.78 4.11
CA GLN A 121 4.98 -16.28 3.28
C GLN A 121 4.19 -17.44 2.67
N TYR A 122 2.86 -17.43 2.80
CA TYR A 122 1.99 -18.39 2.13
C TYR A 122 1.38 -17.73 0.88
N PRO A 123 1.83 -18.05 -0.36
CA PRO A 123 1.11 -17.67 -1.54
C PRO A 123 -0.20 -18.45 -1.52
N ARG A 124 -1.33 -17.76 -1.38
CA ARG A 124 -2.62 -18.40 -1.59
C ARG A 124 -2.60 -18.82 -3.06
N VAL A 125 -2.54 -20.10 -3.42
CA VAL A 125 -2.61 -20.52 -4.84
C VAL A 125 -4.06 -20.89 -5.15
N THR A 126 -4.85 -19.98 -5.71
CA THR A 126 -6.18 -20.31 -6.25
C THR A 126 -6.06 -20.53 -7.75
N LYS A 127 -5.29 -21.55 -8.16
CA LYS A 127 -5.39 -22.05 -9.54
C LYS A 127 -6.67 -22.88 -9.64
N GLN A 128 -7.80 -22.25 -9.98
CA GLN A 128 -8.98 -23.02 -10.39
C GLN A 128 -8.74 -23.56 -11.81
N ARG A 129 -8.42 -24.85 -11.89
CA ARG A 129 -8.25 -25.56 -13.16
C ARG A 129 -9.64 -25.89 -13.72
N ARG A 130 -10.10 -25.19 -14.76
CA ARG A 130 -11.24 -25.62 -15.59
C ARG A 130 -10.71 -26.04 -16.96
N GLY A 131 -10.46 -27.34 -17.11
CA GLY A 131 -10.12 -27.96 -18.40
C GLY A 131 -8.62 -28.05 -18.74
N PRO A 132 -8.27 -28.71 -19.86
CA PRO A 132 -6.89 -28.87 -20.32
C PRO A 132 -6.42 -27.57 -20.97
N GLY A 133 -5.45 -26.89 -20.33
CA GLY A 133 -4.69 -25.78 -20.93
C GLY A 133 -5.11 -24.36 -20.53
N THR A 134 -6.31 -24.14 -19.98
CA THR A 134 -6.77 -22.81 -19.52
C THR A 134 -6.69 -22.69 -18.00
N ILE A 135 -5.83 -21.78 -17.54
CA ILE A 135 -5.82 -21.27 -16.16
C ILE A 135 -6.69 -20.01 -16.16
N ASP A 136 -7.78 -20.02 -15.41
CA ASP A 136 -8.59 -18.82 -15.19
C ASP A 136 -8.00 -18.08 -13.97
N TYR A 137 -7.68 -16.80 -14.14
CA TYR A 137 -7.20 -15.93 -13.06
C TYR A 137 -8.41 -15.17 -12.50
N GLU A 138 -8.57 -15.14 -11.19
CA GLU A 138 -9.77 -14.54 -10.56
C GLU A 138 -9.76 -13.02 -10.71
N ARG A 139 -8.57 -12.38 -10.63
CA ARG A 139 -8.40 -10.93 -10.74
C ARG A 139 -7.06 -10.56 -11.36
N ALA A 140 -7.10 -9.65 -12.34
CA ALA A 140 -5.94 -8.95 -12.86
C ALA A 140 -6.01 -7.49 -12.44
N ILE A 141 -4.94 -6.97 -11.83
CA ILE A 141 -4.95 -5.60 -11.29
C ILE A 141 -3.87 -4.77 -11.95
N PHE A 142 -4.27 -3.65 -12.54
CA PHE A 142 -3.38 -2.67 -13.11
C PHE A 142 -2.99 -1.67 -12.03
N ILE A 143 -1.72 -1.67 -11.67
CA ILE A 143 -1.14 -0.71 -10.74
C ILE A 143 -0.45 0.35 -11.59
N ASN A 144 -1.03 1.55 -11.62
CA ASN A 144 -0.42 2.72 -12.27
C ASN A 144 0.34 3.55 -11.22
N CYS A 145 1.57 3.92 -11.54
CA CYS A 145 2.48 4.66 -10.68
C CYS A 145 2.38 6.19 -10.75
N ASP A 146 1.34 6.79 -11.34
CA ASP A 146 1.26 8.25 -11.39
C ASP A 146 -0.13 8.79 -11.08
N ALA A 147 -0.33 9.17 -9.81
CA ALA A 147 -1.47 9.95 -9.35
C ALA A 147 -1.08 11.36 -8.85
N LYS A 148 0.22 11.74 -8.88
CA LYS A 148 0.67 13.09 -8.49
C LYS A 148 1.46 13.77 -9.61
N GLU A 149 0.96 14.96 -9.91
CA GLU A 149 1.31 15.89 -10.98
C GLU A 149 2.81 16.11 -11.18
N MET A 150 3.23 16.19 -12.45
CA MET A 150 4.46 16.90 -12.80
C MET A 150 4.30 18.39 -12.45
N PRO A 151 5.33 19.08 -11.94
CA PRO A 151 5.30 20.52 -11.83
C PRO A 151 5.22 21.12 -13.24
N GLY A 152 4.14 21.83 -13.57
CA GLY A 152 4.04 22.63 -14.80
C GLY A 152 3.03 22.17 -15.86
N GLN A 153 2.35 21.03 -15.70
CA GLN A 153 1.25 20.63 -16.61
C GLN A 153 -0.10 20.65 -15.90
N LYS A 154 -0.84 21.76 -16.07
CA LYS A 154 -2.21 21.97 -15.58
C LYS A 154 -3.29 21.12 -16.30
N SER A 155 -2.93 20.11 -17.10
CA SER A 155 -3.91 19.29 -17.83
C SER A 155 -4.34 18.07 -17.01
N LYS A 156 -5.57 18.17 -16.51
CA LYS A 156 -6.23 17.35 -15.48
C LYS A 156 -6.82 16.03 -16.01
N GLU A 157 -5.98 15.10 -16.45
CA GLU A 157 -6.45 13.71 -16.60
C GLU A 157 -5.60 12.80 -15.72
N ASN A 158 -6.19 12.40 -14.59
CA ASN A 158 -5.61 11.38 -13.73
C ASN A 158 -5.37 10.13 -14.60
N ARG A 159 -4.11 9.75 -14.85
CA ARG A 159 -3.77 8.68 -15.80
C ARG A 159 -4.38 7.33 -15.38
N VAL A 160 -4.63 7.16 -14.09
CA VAL A 160 -5.43 6.06 -13.52
C VAL A 160 -6.85 6.05 -14.10
N GLU A 161 -7.49 7.22 -14.18
CA GLU A 161 -8.85 7.38 -14.71
C GLU A 161 -8.92 7.11 -16.21
N VAL A 162 -7.90 7.54 -16.96
CA VAL A 162 -7.78 7.23 -18.40
C VAL A 162 -7.67 5.72 -18.61
N LEU A 163 -6.79 5.04 -17.86
CA LEU A 163 -6.66 3.58 -17.91
C LEU A 163 -7.96 2.89 -17.50
N LYS A 164 -8.62 3.35 -16.44
CA LYS A 164 -9.93 2.83 -16.01
C LYS A 164 -10.95 2.90 -17.14
N ARG A 165 -11.05 4.05 -17.83
CA ARG A 165 -11.99 4.23 -18.96
C ARG A 165 -11.65 3.37 -20.17
N MET A 166 -10.38 3.18 -20.47
CA MET A 166 -9.96 2.31 -21.59
C MET A 166 -10.21 0.83 -21.27
N LEU A 167 -9.86 0.41 -20.05
CA LEU A 167 -9.91 -0.99 -19.63
C LEU A 167 -11.30 -1.45 -19.18
N SER A 168 -12.20 -0.52 -18.81
CA SER A 168 -13.60 -0.85 -18.48
C SER A 168 -14.34 -1.52 -19.64
N SER A 169 -13.86 -1.34 -20.88
CA SER A 169 -14.41 -1.97 -22.08
C SER A 169 -13.96 -3.42 -22.30
N ILE A 170 -12.91 -3.89 -21.62
CA ILE A 170 -12.22 -5.15 -21.93
C ILE A 170 -12.70 -6.32 -21.06
N SER A 171 -12.94 -6.11 -19.76
CA SER A 171 -13.47 -7.16 -18.87
C SER A 171 -13.90 -6.65 -17.49
N TYR A 172 -14.92 -7.26 -16.90
CA TYR A 172 -15.40 -6.98 -15.53
C TYR A 172 -14.44 -7.49 -14.42
N ARG A 173 -13.39 -8.23 -14.77
CA ARG A 173 -12.42 -8.82 -13.82
C ARG A 173 -11.15 -8.01 -13.64
N ILE A 174 -11.06 -6.85 -14.31
CA ILE A 174 -9.89 -5.98 -14.27
C ILE A 174 -10.15 -4.84 -13.29
N GLU A 175 -9.34 -4.77 -12.23
CA GLU A 175 -9.34 -3.63 -11.31
C GLU A 175 -8.14 -2.72 -11.63
N VAL A 176 -8.31 -1.41 -11.50
CA VAL A 176 -7.21 -0.44 -11.65
C VAL A 176 -7.11 0.36 -10.36
N SER A 177 -5.92 0.34 -9.76
CA SER A 177 -5.63 1.04 -8.50
C SER A 177 -4.27 1.71 -8.54
N SER A 178 -4.02 2.66 -7.63
CA SER A 178 -2.66 3.06 -7.27
C SER A 178 -2.03 2.03 -6.33
N ILE A 179 -0.71 2.11 -6.14
CA ILE A 179 0.01 1.31 -5.14
C ILE A 179 -0.59 1.51 -3.75
N ASP A 180 -0.76 2.78 -3.36
CA ASP A 180 -1.28 3.16 -2.03
C ASP A 180 -2.69 2.60 -1.79
N GLY A 181 -3.55 2.60 -2.82
CA GLY A 181 -4.91 2.06 -2.72
C GLY A 181 -5.01 0.53 -2.76
N PHE A 182 -3.90 -0.15 -3.08
CA PHE A 182 -3.85 -1.61 -3.22
C PHE A 182 -3.09 -2.30 -2.08
N GLN A 183 -2.68 -1.55 -1.06
CA GLN A 183 -2.02 -2.09 0.12
C GLN A 183 -2.91 -3.08 0.89
N GLY A 184 -2.32 -4.15 1.41
CA GLY A 184 -3.04 -5.23 2.12
C GLY A 184 -3.92 -6.11 1.23
N ARG A 185 -3.88 -5.91 -0.10
CA ARG A 185 -4.70 -6.66 -1.07
C ARG A 185 -3.81 -7.41 -2.05
N GLU A 186 -4.17 -8.64 -2.39
CA GLU A 186 -3.44 -9.45 -3.37
C GLU A 186 -4.27 -9.70 -4.63
N ALA A 187 -3.60 -9.99 -5.76
CA ALA A 187 -4.22 -10.45 -6.99
C ALA A 187 -3.45 -11.63 -7.60
N ASP A 188 -4.11 -12.41 -8.46
CA ASP A 188 -3.43 -13.52 -9.13
C ASP A 188 -2.41 -13.00 -10.14
N VAL A 189 -2.79 -11.94 -10.88
CA VAL A 189 -1.92 -11.26 -11.84
C VAL A 189 -1.88 -9.77 -11.52
N ILE A 190 -0.68 -9.23 -11.37
CA ILE A 190 -0.45 -7.79 -11.27
C ILE A 190 0.20 -7.29 -12.56
N VAL A 191 -0.40 -6.27 -13.17
CA VAL A 191 0.21 -5.52 -14.27
C VAL A 191 0.69 -4.18 -13.72
N PHE A 192 1.98 -4.07 -13.51
CA PHE A 192 2.64 -2.88 -13.01
C PHE A 192 3.09 -1.98 -14.17
N VAL A 193 2.51 -0.79 -14.29
CA VAL A 193 2.80 0.14 -15.37
C VAL A 193 3.56 1.34 -14.82
N THR A 194 4.81 1.52 -15.25
CA THR A 194 5.69 2.56 -14.70
C THR A 194 5.38 3.95 -15.24
N VAL A 195 4.81 4.05 -16.45
CA VAL A 195 4.43 5.30 -17.16
C VAL A 195 5.57 6.33 -17.32
N ARG A 196 6.82 5.96 -17.03
CA ARG A 196 7.99 6.82 -17.16
C ARG A 196 8.72 6.56 -18.48
N TYR A 197 8.73 7.59 -19.32
CA TYR A 197 9.58 7.71 -20.49
C TYR A 197 9.92 9.20 -20.64
N ASN A 198 11.17 9.56 -20.38
CA ASN A 198 11.65 10.93 -20.51
C ASN A 198 13.15 10.92 -20.86
N GLU A 199 13.62 12.00 -21.48
CA GLU A 199 15.03 12.15 -21.88
C GLU A 199 15.94 12.33 -20.65
N HIS A 200 15.41 12.91 -19.57
CA HIS A 200 16.12 13.15 -18.31
C HIS A 200 16.28 11.89 -17.44
N ARG A 201 15.70 10.76 -17.84
CA ARG A 201 15.76 9.46 -17.14
C ARG A 201 15.32 9.54 -15.68
N GLU A 202 14.36 10.41 -15.39
CA GLU A 202 13.80 10.59 -14.06
C GLU A 202 12.70 9.57 -13.83
N ILE A 203 12.90 8.71 -12.84
CA ILE A 203 11.93 7.71 -12.41
C ILE A 203 10.89 8.30 -11.44
N GLY A 204 11.21 9.46 -10.84
CA GLY A 204 10.36 10.21 -9.94
C GLY A 204 9.93 9.39 -8.74
N PHE A 205 8.63 9.18 -8.63
CA PHE A 205 7.97 8.45 -7.55
C PHE A 205 8.38 6.94 -7.44
N LEU A 206 8.95 6.35 -8.49
CA LEU A 206 9.46 4.97 -8.49
C LEU A 206 10.79 4.78 -7.71
N LYS A 207 11.34 5.85 -7.12
CA LYS A 207 12.46 5.76 -6.17
C LYS A 207 12.04 5.30 -4.77
N ASP A 208 10.74 5.31 -4.48
CA ASP A 208 10.21 4.87 -3.19
C ASP A 208 10.24 3.34 -3.09
N MET A 209 11.29 2.83 -2.44
CA MET A 209 11.52 1.41 -2.20
C MET A 209 10.36 0.72 -1.49
N ARG A 210 9.68 1.41 -0.57
CA ARG A 210 8.57 0.82 0.20
C ARG A 210 7.37 0.55 -0.68
N ARG A 211 7.08 1.48 -1.59
CA ARG A 211 5.99 1.34 -2.54
C ARG A 211 6.30 0.35 -3.64
N MET A 212 7.56 0.23 -4.02
CA MET A 212 8.00 -0.87 -4.86
C MET A 212 7.82 -2.22 -4.18
N ASN A 213 8.20 -2.34 -2.91
CA ASN A 213 7.96 -3.57 -2.15
C ASN A 213 6.48 -3.94 -2.18
N VAL A 214 5.58 -3.00 -1.83
CA VAL A 214 4.13 -3.21 -1.93
C VAL A 214 3.75 -3.67 -3.35
N ALA A 215 4.12 -2.94 -4.40
CA ALA A 215 3.70 -3.28 -5.76
C ALA A 215 4.18 -4.66 -6.24
N LEU A 216 5.40 -5.06 -5.86
CA LEU A 216 6.03 -6.31 -6.30
C LEU A 216 5.50 -7.52 -5.52
N THR A 217 5.03 -7.33 -4.28
CA THR A 217 4.56 -8.43 -3.42
C THR A 217 3.09 -8.79 -3.61
N GLN A 218 2.29 -7.99 -4.31
CA GLN A 218 0.85 -8.27 -4.41
C GLN A 218 0.48 -9.37 -5.43
N ALA A 219 1.43 -9.82 -6.25
CA ALA A 219 1.21 -10.82 -7.29
C ALA A 219 1.34 -12.25 -6.73
N ARG A 220 0.27 -13.04 -6.81
CA ARG A 220 0.27 -14.44 -6.35
C ARG A 220 0.80 -15.42 -7.40
N SER A 221 0.54 -15.16 -8.68
CA SER A 221 0.93 -16.06 -9.79
C SER A 221 1.84 -15.41 -10.82
N ALA A 222 1.56 -14.17 -11.23
CA ALA A 222 2.36 -13.48 -12.24
C ALA A 222 2.43 -11.97 -12.01
N LEU A 223 3.61 -11.42 -12.20
CA LEU A 223 3.87 -9.98 -12.24
C LEU A 223 4.31 -9.60 -13.65
N LEU A 224 3.60 -8.65 -14.26
CA LEU A 224 3.92 -8.09 -15.57
C LEU A 224 4.33 -6.64 -15.38
N VAL A 225 5.58 -6.30 -15.73
CA VAL A 225 6.08 -4.92 -15.65
C VAL A 225 6.10 -4.32 -17.05
N VAL A 226 5.39 -3.21 -17.23
CA VAL A 226 5.33 -2.45 -18.49
C VAL A 226 5.99 -1.09 -18.29
N GLY A 227 7.12 -0.85 -18.96
CA GLY A 227 7.88 0.37 -18.81
C GLY A 227 9.10 0.47 -19.74
N SER A 228 9.75 1.63 -19.73
CA SER A 228 10.99 1.87 -20.46
C SER A 228 12.20 1.36 -19.68
N ARG A 229 12.88 0.33 -20.20
CA ARG A 229 14.09 -0.23 -19.57
C ARG A 229 15.15 0.85 -19.33
N VAL A 230 15.47 1.62 -20.38
CA VAL A 230 16.48 2.69 -20.33
C VAL A 230 16.17 3.71 -19.24
N THR A 231 14.91 4.15 -19.15
CA THR A 231 14.49 5.13 -18.14
C THR A 231 14.57 4.58 -16.72
N LEU A 232 14.30 3.29 -16.50
CA LEU A 232 14.33 2.66 -15.18
C LEU A 232 15.73 2.27 -14.71
N THR A 233 16.64 1.92 -15.62
CA THR A 233 17.97 1.37 -15.26
C THR A 233 19.13 2.34 -15.40
N GLU A 234 19.00 3.37 -16.23
CA GLU A 234 20.11 4.27 -16.57
C GLU A 234 19.92 5.71 -16.06
N GLY A 235 19.01 5.92 -15.12
CA GLY A 235 18.85 7.20 -14.43
C GLY A 235 20.05 7.46 -13.51
N THR A 236 20.63 8.66 -13.59
CA THR A 236 21.82 9.05 -12.81
C THR A 236 21.49 9.75 -11.49
N ALA A 237 20.21 10.06 -11.25
CA ALA A 237 19.77 10.84 -10.09
C ALA A 237 19.70 10.01 -8.79
N ASP A 238 19.58 8.68 -8.89
CA ASP A 238 19.47 7.77 -7.74
C ASP A 238 19.99 6.37 -8.10
N GLU A 239 21.26 6.12 -7.76
CA GLU A 239 21.96 4.87 -8.10
C GLU A 239 21.40 3.65 -7.34
N GLU A 240 20.88 3.84 -6.14
CA GLU A 240 20.28 2.75 -5.35
C GLU A 240 19.03 2.21 -6.06
N SER A 241 18.12 3.12 -6.42
CA SER A 241 16.92 2.77 -7.18
C SER A 241 17.25 2.16 -8.54
N ALA A 242 18.20 2.74 -9.29
CA ALA A 242 18.62 2.24 -10.59
C ALA A 242 19.26 0.83 -10.49
N SER A 243 20.04 0.58 -9.45
CA SER A 243 20.65 -0.73 -9.16
C SER A 243 19.60 -1.79 -8.85
N MET A 244 18.61 -1.47 -8.03
CA MET A 244 17.47 -2.36 -7.78
C MET A 244 16.70 -2.64 -9.08
N TRP A 245 16.37 -1.62 -9.88
CA TRP A 245 15.68 -1.82 -11.16
C TRP A 245 16.49 -2.70 -12.12
N ARG A 246 17.82 -2.55 -12.17
CA ARG A 246 18.69 -3.45 -12.91
C ARG A 246 18.61 -4.89 -12.42
N ARG A 247 18.61 -5.11 -11.10
CA ARG A 247 18.48 -6.44 -10.50
C ARG A 247 17.11 -7.07 -10.79
N LEU A 248 16.03 -6.30 -10.63
CA LEU A 248 14.66 -6.74 -10.88
C LEU A 248 14.45 -7.08 -12.37
N LEU A 249 14.80 -6.17 -13.27
CA LEU A 249 14.65 -6.43 -14.70
C LEU A 249 15.61 -7.51 -15.21
N GLY A 250 16.71 -7.77 -14.51
CA GLY A 250 17.60 -8.89 -14.76
C GLY A 250 17.02 -10.26 -14.37
N SER A 251 16.06 -10.31 -13.43
CA SER A 251 15.37 -11.55 -13.05
C SER A 251 14.08 -11.80 -13.84
N LEU A 252 13.56 -10.80 -14.56
CA LEU A 252 12.36 -10.92 -15.38
C LEU A 252 12.69 -11.36 -16.81
N THR A 253 11.76 -12.08 -17.44
CA THR A 253 11.83 -12.40 -18.86
C THR A 253 11.39 -11.17 -19.67
N GLU A 254 12.28 -10.65 -20.53
CA GLU A 254 11.99 -9.47 -21.35
C GLU A 254 11.13 -9.81 -22.56
N VAL A 255 10.06 -9.04 -22.77
CA VAL A 255 9.24 -9.08 -23.98
C VAL A 255 9.23 -7.68 -24.58
N LYS A 256 9.73 -7.55 -25.82
CA LYS A 256 9.70 -6.28 -26.54
C LYS A 256 8.36 -6.12 -27.23
N LEU A 257 7.63 -5.07 -26.86
CA LEU A 257 6.41 -4.68 -27.53
C LEU A 257 6.76 -3.77 -28.70
N GLU A 258 6.58 -4.25 -29.93
CA GLU A 258 6.64 -3.39 -31.11
C GLU A 258 5.37 -2.53 -31.16
N VAL A 259 5.49 -1.26 -30.79
CA VAL A 259 4.38 -0.32 -30.97
C VAL A 259 4.36 0.08 -32.45
N PRO A 260 3.28 -0.20 -33.20
CA PRO A 260 3.18 0.26 -34.58
C PRO A 260 3.25 1.79 -34.57
N VAL A 261 4.32 2.34 -35.13
CA VAL A 261 4.43 3.77 -35.39
C VAL A 261 3.26 4.12 -36.31
N LYS A 262 2.37 5.01 -35.86
CA LYS A 262 1.33 5.58 -36.74
C LYS A 262 2.06 6.30 -37.88
N GLY A 263 2.26 5.59 -38.98
CA GLY A 263 2.85 6.11 -40.19
C GLY A 263 2.01 7.24 -40.73
N SER A 264 2.67 8.39 -40.95
CA SER A 264 2.59 9.17 -42.17
C SER A 264 1.28 9.00 -42.94
N VAL A 265 0.29 9.85 -42.62
CA VAL A 265 -0.77 10.17 -43.58
C VAL A 265 -0.08 10.77 -44.81
N LYS A 266 0.15 9.96 -45.85
CA LYS A 266 0.38 10.48 -47.19
C LYS A 266 -0.90 11.22 -47.56
N LYS A 267 -0.82 12.55 -47.63
CA LYS A 267 -1.80 13.35 -48.36
C LYS A 267 -1.76 12.88 -49.82
N GLY A 268 -2.75 12.11 -50.22
CA GLY A 268 -3.18 11.95 -51.61
C GLY A 268 -4.33 12.91 -51.86
#